data_AF-A0A645BMF6-F1
#
_entry.id   AF-A0A645BMF6-F1
#
_cell.length_a   1.000
_cell.length_b   1.000
_cell.length_c   1.000
_cell.angle_alpha   90.00
_cell.angle_beta   90.00
_cell.angle_gamma   90.00
#
_symmetry.space_group_name_H-M   'P 1'
#
loop_
_entity.id
_entity.type
_entity.pdbx_description
1 polymer ?
#
loop_
_entity_poly.entity_id
_entity_poly.type
_entity_poly.pdbx_seq_one_letter_code
_entity_poly.pdbx_strand_id
1 'polypeptide(L)'
;MLKLKESEFVLASRTLGARDLHIIFREILPNIVGPIITQIMFSIPTAIFTEAFLSFVGLGIPVPMCSLGSLISDAFNSFTTHPYQIIPPIIVLALLMLSFNMLADGLREAFDPKFKEM
;
A
#
# COMPACT_ATOMS: atom_id res chain seq x y z
N MET A 1 6.20 -11.96 -13.73
CA MET A 1 5.16 -12.67 -12.94
C MET A 1 4.81 -14.07 -13.50
N LEU A 2 5.72 -14.77 -14.22
CA LEU A 2 5.53 -16.17 -14.66
C LEU A 2 6.50 -17.18 -14.02
N LYS A 3 7.51 -16.76 -13.26
CA LYS A 3 8.50 -17.66 -12.65
C LYS A 3 8.05 -18.35 -11.35
N LEU A 4 6.92 -17.93 -10.77
CA LEU A 4 6.40 -18.51 -9.50
C LEU A 4 5.38 -19.63 -9.71
N LYS A 5 4.89 -19.82 -10.94
CA LYS A 5 3.92 -20.88 -11.25
C LYS A 5 4.58 -22.25 -11.44
N GLU A 6 5.90 -22.26 -11.62
CA GLU A 6 6.76 -23.45 -11.81
C GLU A 6 7.85 -23.52 -10.73
N SER A 7 7.58 -23.00 -9.53
CA SER A 7 8.54 -23.09 -8.44
C SER A 7 8.90 -24.56 -8.20
N GLU A 8 10.15 -24.92 -8.52
CA GLU A 8 10.76 -26.24 -8.36
C GLU A 8 10.50 -26.83 -6.96
N PHE A 9 10.26 -25.96 -5.97
CA PHE A 9 9.80 -26.24 -4.60
C PHE A 9 8.47 -27.03 -4.48
N VAL A 10 7.45 -26.71 -5.30
CA VAL A 10 6.16 -27.42 -5.27
C VAL A 10 6.26 -28.77 -5.98
N LEU A 11 7.02 -28.84 -7.09
CA LEU A 11 7.31 -30.09 -7.78
C LEU A 11 8.15 -31.03 -6.91
N ALA A 12 9.19 -30.52 -6.23
CA ALA A 12 10.04 -31.27 -5.32
C ALA A 12 9.30 -31.77 -4.07
N SER A 13 8.42 -30.96 -3.48
CA SER A 13 7.60 -31.42 -2.35
C SER A 13 6.57 -32.48 -2.76
N ARG A 14 6.05 -32.43 -3.99
CA ARG A 14 5.17 -33.48 -4.53
C ARG A 14 5.92 -34.77 -4.83
N THR A 15 7.17 -34.72 -5.32
CA THR A 15 7.99 -35.93 -5.53
C THR A 15 8.41 -36.59 -4.21
N LEU A 16 8.48 -35.83 -3.12
CA LEU A 16 8.72 -36.30 -1.75
C LEU A 16 7.46 -36.83 -1.02
N GLY A 17 6.28 -36.82 -1.65
CA GLY A 17 5.06 -37.42 -1.09
C GLY A 17 4.33 -36.60 -0.01
N ALA A 18 4.60 -35.28 0.08
CA ALA A 18 3.93 -34.41 1.04
C ALA A 18 2.47 -34.10 0.64
N ARG A 19 1.54 -34.12 1.62
CA ARG A 19 0.13 -33.70 1.42
C ARG A 19 0.08 -32.22 1.04
N ASP A 20 -0.78 -31.86 0.09
CA ASP A 20 -0.92 -30.49 -0.45
C ASP A 20 -1.06 -29.40 0.64
N LEU A 21 -1.76 -29.68 1.75
CA LEU A 21 -1.90 -28.74 2.87
C LEU A 21 -0.58 -28.48 3.62
N HIS A 22 0.34 -29.45 3.70
CA HIS A 22 1.65 -29.25 4.31
C HIS A 22 2.52 -28.34 3.45
N ILE A 23 2.48 -28.53 2.13
CA ILE A 23 3.21 -27.72 1.15
C ILE A 23 2.72 -26.27 1.20
N ILE A 24 1.40 -26.07 1.23
CA ILE A 24 0.81 -24.72 1.29
C ILE A 24 1.27 -23.96 2.54
N PHE A 25 1.10 -24.54 3.74
CA PHE A 25 1.40 -23.82 4.98
C PHE A 25 2.88 -23.72 5.32
N ARG A 26 3.71 -24.67 4.88
CA ARG A 26 5.14 -24.73 5.26
C ARG A 26 6.10 -24.19 4.22
N GLU A 27 5.77 -24.33 2.93
CA GLU A 27 6.67 -23.94 1.83
C GLU A 27 6.17 -22.68 1.13
N ILE A 28 4.87 -22.64 0.78
CA ILE A 28 4.31 -21.55 -0.04
C ILE A 28 4.00 -20.32 0.82
N LEU A 29 3.26 -20.49 1.92
CA LEU A 29 2.78 -19.40 2.77
C LEU A 29 3.92 -18.49 3.27
N PRO A 30 5.00 -18.99 3.91
CA PRO A 30 6.08 -18.11 4.38
C PRO A 30 6.81 -17.39 3.22
N ASN A 31 6.82 -17.98 2.01
CA ASN A 31 7.52 -17.40 0.86
C ASN A 31 6.68 -16.33 0.14
N ILE A 32 5.34 -16.44 0.17
CA ILE A 32 4.44 -15.44 -0.46
C ILE A 32 4.02 -14.31 0.49
N VAL A 33 4.08 -14.52 1.81
CA VAL A 33 3.60 -13.53 2.80
C VAL A 33 4.41 -12.22 2.75
N GLY A 34 5.73 -12.28 2.57
CA GLY A 34 6.56 -11.07 2.41
C GLY A 34 6.13 -10.21 1.20
N PRO A 35 6.09 -10.78 -0.02
CA PRO A 35 5.58 -10.08 -1.21
C PRO A 35 4.13 -9.58 -1.08
N ILE A 36 3.24 -10.32 -0.41
CA ILE A 36 1.85 -9.90 -0.20
C ILE A 36 1.77 -8.70 0.75
N ILE A 37 2.46 -8.75 1.89
CA ILE A 37 2.47 -7.66 2.87
C ILE A 37 3.00 -6.38 2.22
N THR A 38 4.09 -6.48 1.47
CA THR A 38 4.70 -5.34 0.78
C THR A 38 3.75 -4.76 -0.27
N GLN A 39 3.08 -5.61 -1.06
CA GLN A 39 2.07 -5.16 -2.02
C GLN A 39 0.90 -4.43 -1.34
N ILE A 40 0.41 -4.93 -0.21
CA ILE A 40 -0.65 -4.27 0.56
C ILE A 40 -0.17 -2.90 1.03
N MET A 41 1.07 -2.78 1.51
CA MET A 41 1.62 -1.50 1.96
C MET A 41 1.67 -0.43 0.86
N PHE A 42 2.02 -0.80 -0.38
CA PHE A 42 1.98 0.14 -1.51
C PHE A 42 0.56 0.57 -1.89
N SER A 43 -0.45 -0.26 -1.62
CA SER A 43 -1.85 0.06 -1.91
C SER A 43 -2.44 1.11 -0.97
N ILE A 44 -1.90 1.26 0.24
CA ILE A 44 -2.42 2.21 1.25
C ILE A 44 -2.33 3.67 0.76
N PRO A 45 -1.16 4.20 0.36
CA PRO A 45 -1.08 5.58 -0.13
C PRO A 45 -2.00 5.82 -1.33
N THR A 46 -2.11 4.86 -2.26
CA THR A 46 -3.05 4.98 -3.39
C THR A 46 -4.50 5.09 -2.92
N ALA A 47 -4.92 4.27 -1.95
CA ALA A 47 -6.29 4.32 -1.42
C ALA A 47 -6.59 5.66 -0.72
N ILE A 48 -5.64 6.19 0.06
CA ILE A 48 -5.76 7.50 0.70
C ILE A 48 -5.88 8.60 -0.35
N PHE A 49 -5.12 8.52 -1.45
CA PHE A 49 -5.18 9.50 -2.52
C PHE A 49 -6.54 9.46 -3.22
N THR A 50 -7.04 8.26 -3.51
CA THR A 50 -8.36 8.08 -4.13
C THR A 50 -9.48 8.60 -3.24
N GLU A 51 -9.45 8.33 -1.93
CA GLU A 51 -10.42 8.89 -0.98
C GLU A 51 -10.36 10.42 -0.97
N ALA A 52 -9.15 11.00 -0.82
CA ALA A 52 -8.97 12.44 -0.80
C ALA A 52 -9.43 13.09 -2.13
N PHE A 53 -9.18 12.44 -3.26
CA PHE A 53 -9.64 12.90 -4.56
C PHE A 53 -11.16 12.88 -4.69
N LEU A 54 -11.82 11.79 -4.28
CA LEU A 54 -13.29 11.69 -4.27
C LEU A 54 -13.91 12.73 -3.32
N SER A 55 -13.35 12.91 -2.13
CA SER A 55 -13.72 13.94 -1.17
C SER A 55 -13.53 15.35 -1.73
N PHE A 56 -12.44 15.60 -2.48
CA PHE A 56 -12.20 16.88 -3.13
C PHE A 56 -13.26 17.22 -4.19
N VAL A 57 -13.67 16.23 -4.99
CA VAL A 57 -14.71 16.37 -6.04
C VAL A 57 -16.13 16.43 -5.45
N GLY A 58 -16.30 16.18 -4.14
CA GLY A 58 -17.59 16.23 -3.45
C GLY A 58 -18.35 14.91 -3.43
N LEU A 59 -17.70 13.79 -3.79
CA LEU A 59 -18.24 12.43 -3.72
C LEU A 59 -17.76 11.66 -2.48
N GLY A 60 -16.97 12.30 -1.63
CA GLY A 60 -16.42 11.67 -0.43
C GLY A 60 -17.28 11.84 0.81
N ILE A 61 -16.62 11.79 1.97
CA ILE A 61 -17.31 11.72 3.26
C ILE A 61 -18.12 13.02 3.48
N PRO A 62 -19.43 12.93 3.80
CA PRO A 62 -20.23 14.13 4.05
C PRO A 62 -19.73 14.84 5.31
N VAL A 63 -19.73 16.19 5.28
CA VAL A 63 -19.63 17.04 6.47
C VAL A 63 -20.62 16.51 7.53
N PRO A 64 -20.23 16.26 8.81
CA PRO A 64 -19.19 16.91 9.63
C PRO A 64 -17.86 16.14 9.79
N MET A 65 -17.68 15.02 9.10
CA MET A 65 -16.41 14.27 9.17
C MET A 65 -15.37 14.93 8.27
N CYS A 66 -14.25 15.33 8.87
CA CYS A 66 -13.17 16.00 8.17
C CYS A 66 -12.28 14.96 7.46
N SER A 67 -12.19 15.03 6.13
CA SER A 67 -11.20 14.29 5.34
C SER A 67 -10.15 15.24 4.78
N LEU A 68 -8.97 14.71 4.42
CA LEU A 68 -7.92 15.51 3.79
C LEU A 68 -8.42 16.12 2.47
N GLY A 69 -9.25 15.38 1.72
CA GLY A 69 -9.86 15.86 0.49
C GLY A 69 -10.87 16.98 0.68
N SER A 70 -11.72 16.88 1.71
CA SER A 70 -12.72 17.92 2.02
C SER A 70 -12.03 19.20 2.47
N LEU A 71 -10.96 19.10 3.28
CA LEU A 71 -10.13 20.25 3.68
C LEU A 71 -9.51 20.97 2.48
N ILE A 72 -9.00 20.22 1.49
CA ILE A 72 -8.45 20.81 0.28
C ILE A 72 -9.55 21.51 -0.54
N SER A 73 -10.74 20.90 -0.62
CA SER A 73 -11.89 21.49 -1.31
C SER A 73 -12.35 22.80 -0.66
N ASP A 74 -12.49 22.80 0.67
CA ASP A 74 -12.87 23.99 1.44
C ASP A 74 -11.84 25.10 1.34
N ALA A 75 -10.55 24.76 1.39
CA ALA A 75 -9.47 25.72 1.22
C ALA A 75 -9.38 26.25 -0.23
N PHE A 76 -9.75 25.43 -1.23
CA PHE A 76 -9.84 25.86 -2.63
C PHE A 76 -11.00 26.83 -2.85
N ASN A 77 -12.17 26.57 -2.25
CA ASN A 77 -13.31 27.48 -2.27
C ASN A 77 -13.00 28.79 -1.52
N SER A 78 -12.25 28.71 -0.42
CA SER A 78 -11.82 29.86 0.38
C SER A 78 -10.55 30.55 -0.16
N PHE A 79 -10.04 30.13 -1.33
CA PHE A 79 -8.78 30.65 -1.86
C PHE A 79 -8.81 32.17 -2.13
N THR A 80 -9.97 32.71 -2.50
CA THR A 80 -10.17 34.14 -2.73
C THR A 80 -10.20 34.97 -1.46
N THR A 81 -10.48 34.36 -0.30
CA THR A 81 -10.58 35.04 1.00
C THR A 81 -9.35 34.77 1.88
N HIS A 82 -8.88 33.53 1.96
CA HIS A 82 -7.78 33.10 2.82
C HIS A 82 -6.86 32.10 2.10
N PRO A 83 -6.01 32.55 1.16
CA PRO A 83 -5.17 31.67 0.34
C PRO A 83 -4.14 30.86 1.15
N TYR A 84 -3.84 31.26 2.38
CA TYR A 84 -2.91 30.51 3.26
C TYR A 84 -3.49 29.20 3.78
N GLN A 85 -4.82 29.01 3.76
CA GLN A 85 -5.46 27.81 4.32
C GLN A 85 -5.26 26.56 3.45
N ILE A 86 -4.85 26.72 2.19
CA ILE A 86 -4.64 25.61 1.27
C ILE A 86 -3.30 24.88 1.50
N ILE A 87 -2.31 25.58 2.04
CA ILE A 87 -0.95 25.06 2.21
C ILE A 87 -0.90 23.92 3.25
N PRO A 88 -1.49 24.05 4.46
CA PRO A 88 -1.44 22.99 5.47
C PRO A 88 -1.99 21.63 5.00
N PRO A 89 -3.20 21.50 4.43
CA PRO A 89 -3.74 20.20 4.05
C PRO A 89 -2.96 19.56 2.89
N ILE A 90 -2.41 20.35 1.97
CA ILE A 90 -1.55 19.86 0.89
C ILE A 90 -0.24 19.30 1.45
N ILE A 91 0.43 20.03 2.36
CA ILE A 91 1.68 19.57 2.97
C ILE A 91 1.45 18.29 3.77
N VAL A 92 0.38 18.24 4.57
CA VAL A 92 0.05 17.04 5.36
C VAL A 92 -0.21 15.85 4.45
N LEU A 93 -0.99 16.02 3.38
CA LEU A 93 -1.25 14.95 2.42
C LEU A 93 0.05 14.47 1.75
N ALA A 94 0.90 15.39 1.30
CA ALA A 94 2.17 15.05 0.66
C ALA A 94 3.13 14.32 1.61
N LEU A 95 3.25 14.79 2.85
CA LEU A 95 4.14 14.21 3.85
C LEU A 95 3.64 12.83 4.29
N LEU A 96 2.33 12.65 4.41
CA LEU A 96 1.71 11.37 4.70
C LEU A 96 1.95 10.37 3.56
N MET A 97 1.73 10.77 2.31
CA MET A 97 2.01 9.95 1.13
C MET A 97 3.47 9.51 1.09
N LEU A 98 4.39 10.45 1.28
CA LEU A 98 5.82 10.19 1.30
C LEU A 98 6.19 9.20 2.42
N SER A 99 5.67 9.41 3.63
CA SER A 99 5.96 8.53 4.79
C SER A 99 5.51 7.10 4.54
N PHE A 100 4.29 6.90 4.01
CA PHE A 100 3.80 5.55 3.68
C PHE A 100 4.54 4.93 2.51
N ASN A 101 4.92 5.71 1.51
CA ASN A 101 5.70 5.22 0.37
C ASN A 101 7.09 4.74 0.82
N MET A 102 7.79 5.55 1.61
CA MET A 102 9.08 5.18 2.21
C MET A 102 8.96 3.98 3.16
N LEU A 103 7.88 3.91 3.94
CA LEU A 103 7.62 2.76 4.81
C LEU A 103 7.38 1.48 4.00
N ALA A 104 6.63 1.57 2.89
CA ALA A 104 6.39 0.44 2.00
C ALA A 104 7.69 -0.04 1.32
N ASP A 105 8.56 0.89 0.91
CA ASP A 105 9.89 0.57 0.38
C ASP A 105 10.79 -0.07 1.44
N GLY A 106 10.84 0.47 2.65
CA GLY A 106 11.63 -0.10 3.73
C GLY A 106 11.12 -1.48 4.17
N LEU A 107 9.80 -1.67 4.19
CA LEU A 107 9.21 -2.97 4.48
C LEU A 107 9.47 -3.97 3.35
N ARG A 108 9.47 -3.49 2.09
CA ARG A 108 9.86 -4.29 0.93
C ARG A 108 11.30 -4.74 1.04
N GLU A 109 12.22 -3.84 1.40
CA GLU A 109 13.63 -4.19 1.58
C GLU A 109 13.84 -5.18 2.74
N ALA A 110 13.11 -5.01 3.84
CA ALA A 110 13.15 -5.94 4.98
C ALA A 110 12.62 -7.35 4.64
N PHE A 111 11.63 -7.46 3.74
CA PHE A 111 11.04 -8.72 3.32
C PHE A 111 11.57 -9.27 1.99
N ASP A 112 12.38 -8.52 1.23
CA ASP A 112 13.03 -9.02 0.00
C ASP A 112 14.18 -9.95 0.40
N PRO A 113 14.07 -11.28 0.21
CA PRO A 113 15.05 -12.25 0.71
C PRO A 113 16.38 -12.25 -0.06
N LYS A 114 16.57 -11.33 -1.01
CA LYS A 114 17.72 -11.32 -1.92
C LYS A 114 19.08 -10.98 -1.28
N PHE A 115 19.13 -10.66 0.01
CA PHE A 115 20.39 -10.48 0.73
C PHE A 115 21.04 -11.79 1.22
N LYS A 116 20.48 -12.97 0.87
CA LYS A 116 21.02 -14.26 1.31
C LYS A 116 21.81 -15.06 0.25
N GLU A 117 22.04 -14.52 -0.94
CA GLU A 117 22.78 -15.20 -2.02
C GLU A 117 23.83 -14.30 -2.71
N MET A 118 24.70 -13.65 -1.92
CA MET A 118 26.03 -13.23 -2.39
C MET A 118 27.10 -13.72 -1.42
#